data_AF-A0A562CX54-F1
#
_entry.id   AF-A0A562CX54-F1
#
_cell.length_a   1.000
_cell.length_b   1.000
_cell.length_c   1.000
_cell.angle_alpha   90.00
_cell.angle_beta   90.00
_cell.angle_gamma   90.00
#
_symmetry.space_group_name_H-M   'P 1'
#
loop_
_entity.id
_entity.type
_entity.pdbx_description
1 polymer ?
#
loop_
_entity_poly.entity_id
_entity_poly.type
_entity_poly.pdbx_seq_one_letter_code
_entity_poly.pdbx_strand_id
1 'polypeptide(L)'
;ESVTWAQIDRLVAEAIARFDPGRAELERQRAADRRRFTISDVDEHGLVYVDALMDAADGHDLNQTITRRAHLLGQLGDDSSLDVRRSKAAGELARQDLSLSLDLIVSDPATGEVIAKSPGRRSVLNLHITDTTLTGENPVGRCEETRGPVLAGQIREWLSLPGSTIIVRPVIDVADCTPVDSYEIPDRHRIRVQLRDHTCRFPSCTTPATRCDLDHAIEHSRGGPTCPCNLVPLCRRHHRAKTHGAWSYRVLRPGHYLWTSPNGAHFLVTPAGTDVIDPADSPEPDRP
;
A
#
# COMPACT_ATOMS: atom_id res chain seq x y z
N GLU A 1 -47.50 -37.69 -6.72
CA GLU A 1 -46.79 -36.41 -6.53
C GLU A 1 -45.33 -36.62 -6.89
N SER A 2 -44.76 -35.80 -7.76
CA SER A 2 -43.34 -35.86 -8.11
C SER A 2 -42.53 -35.09 -7.07
N VAL A 3 -41.68 -35.78 -6.31
CA VAL A 3 -40.76 -35.14 -5.38
C VAL A 3 -39.55 -34.62 -6.16
N THR A 4 -39.16 -33.37 -5.92
CA THR A 4 -37.97 -32.75 -6.52
C THR A 4 -36.70 -33.18 -5.78
N TRP A 5 -35.55 -33.19 -6.47
CA TRP A 5 -34.25 -33.49 -5.83
C TRP A 5 -33.98 -32.63 -4.59
N ALA A 6 -34.31 -31.34 -4.62
CA ALA A 6 -34.17 -30.44 -3.47
C ALA A 6 -35.11 -30.77 -2.29
N GLN A 7 -36.23 -31.46 -2.52
CA GLN A 7 -37.08 -31.97 -1.44
C GLN A 7 -36.48 -33.25 -0.84
N ILE A 8 -35.91 -34.13 -1.67
CA ILE A 8 -35.19 -35.33 -1.21
C ILE A 8 -33.98 -34.92 -0.36
N ASP A 9 -33.16 -33.97 -0.83
CA ASP A 9 -31.96 -33.52 -0.11
C ASP A 9 -32.30 -32.92 1.25
N ARG A 10 -33.39 -32.15 1.35
CA ARG A 10 -33.87 -31.61 2.63
C ARG A 10 -34.32 -32.71 3.59
N LEU A 11 -35.07 -33.71 3.09
CA LEU A 11 -35.49 -34.85 3.90
C LEU A 11 -34.31 -35.69 4.39
N VAL A 12 -33.31 -35.91 3.53
CA VAL A 12 -32.08 -36.62 3.88
C VAL A 12 -31.29 -35.83 4.93
N ALA A 13 -31.13 -34.52 4.76
CA ALA A 13 -30.46 -33.67 5.74
C ALA A 13 -31.19 -33.66 7.10
N GLU A 14 -32.53 -33.60 7.10
CA GLU A 14 -33.34 -33.69 8.31
C GLU A 14 -33.18 -35.06 9.00
N ALA A 15 -33.18 -36.15 8.23
CA ALA A 15 -32.98 -37.50 8.75
C ALA A 15 -31.58 -37.68 9.35
N ILE A 16 -30.54 -37.17 8.69
CA ILE A 16 -29.17 -37.18 9.23
C ILE A 16 -29.11 -36.40 10.54
N ALA A 17 -29.67 -35.19 10.60
CA ALA A 17 -29.69 -34.39 11.83
C ALA A 17 -30.44 -35.08 12.99
N ARG A 18 -31.53 -35.81 12.70
CA ARG A 18 -32.37 -36.47 13.71
C ARG A 18 -31.77 -37.78 14.22
N PHE A 19 -31.16 -38.59 13.33
CA PHE A 19 -30.75 -39.96 13.65
C PHE A 19 -29.22 -40.15 13.76
N ASP A 20 -28.43 -39.21 13.24
CA ASP A 20 -26.97 -39.15 13.40
C ASP A 20 -26.52 -37.72 13.73
N PRO A 21 -26.89 -37.20 14.91
CA PRO A 21 -26.58 -35.83 15.30
C PRO A 21 -25.07 -35.59 15.45
N GLY A 22 -24.29 -36.62 15.76
CA GLY A 22 -22.83 -36.53 15.85
C GLY A 22 -22.19 -36.23 14.50
N ARG A 23 -22.61 -36.96 13.44
CA ARG A 23 -22.20 -36.66 12.06
C ARG A 23 -22.69 -35.29 11.61
N ALA A 24 -23.94 -34.94 11.89
CA ALA A 24 -24.51 -33.66 11.49
C ALA A 24 -23.74 -32.47 12.10
N GLU A 25 -23.36 -32.56 13.37
CA GLU A 25 -22.56 -31.51 14.03
C GLU A 25 -21.12 -31.46 13.49
N LEU A 26 -20.49 -32.60 13.23
CA LEU A 26 -19.16 -32.64 12.63
C LEU A 26 -19.15 -32.03 11.21
N GLU A 27 -20.17 -32.35 10.40
CA GLU A 27 -20.35 -31.74 9.08
C GLU A 27 -20.61 -30.23 9.18
N ARG A 28 -21.41 -29.78 10.16
CA ARG A 28 -21.63 -28.36 10.44
C ARG A 28 -20.35 -27.63 10.82
N GLN A 29 -19.53 -28.22 11.69
CA GLN A 29 -18.24 -27.66 12.11
C GLN A 29 -17.27 -27.55 10.92
N ARG A 30 -17.11 -28.61 10.14
CA ARG A 30 -16.29 -28.60 8.91
C ARG A 30 -16.80 -27.57 7.88
N ALA A 31 -18.11 -27.37 7.81
CA ALA A 31 -18.69 -26.34 6.95
C ALA A 31 -18.42 -24.93 7.47
N ALA A 32 -18.45 -24.71 8.80
CA ALA A 32 -18.10 -23.44 9.43
C ALA A 32 -16.63 -23.06 9.19
N ASP A 33 -15.72 -24.03 9.13
CA ASP A 33 -14.30 -23.80 8.83
C ASP A 33 -14.05 -23.26 7.41
N ARG A 34 -15.05 -23.35 6.52
CA ARG A 34 -14.97 -22.79 5.16
C ARG A 34 -15.28 -21.30 5.10
N ARG A 35 -15.77 -20.71 6.21
CA ARG A 35 -16.07 -19.27 6.29
C ARG A 35 -14.85 -18.47 5.87
N ARG A 36 -15.04 -17.47 5.01
CA ARG A 36 -13.96 -16.64 4.48
C ARG A 36 -14.47 -15.24 4.20
N PHE A 37 -13.59 -14.26 4.28
CA PHE A 37 -13.86 -12.89 3.87
C PHE A 37 -12.59 -12.37 3.20
N THR A 38 -12.68 -12.03 1.92
CA THR A 38 -11.54 -11.64 1.10
C THR A 38 -11.80 -10.30 0.43
N ILE A 39 -10.79 -9.44 0.43
CA ILE A 39 -10.78 -8.16 -0.28
C ILE A 39 -9.67 -8.26 -1.34
N SER A 40 -10.01 -7.97 -2.59
CA SER A 40 -9.05 -8.02 -3.69
C SER A 40 -8.04 -6.87 -3.64
N ASP A 41 -7.02 -6.94 -4.49
CA ASP A 41 -6.24 -5.77 -4.84
C ASP A 41 -7.13 -4.68 -5.48
N VAL A 42 -6.65 -3.45 -5.44
CA VAL A 42 -7.32 -2.27 -6.01
C VAL A 42 -7.29 -2.33 -7.54
N ASP A 43 -8.44 -2.08 -8.18
CA ASP A 43 -8.56 -2.03 -9.63
C ASP A 43 -8.08 -0.69 -10.23
N GLU A 44 -8.13 -0.58 -11.56
CA GLU A 44 -7.70 0.62 -12.29
C GLU A 44 -8.53 1.89 -12.00
N HIS A 45 -9.68 1.73 -11.35
CA HIS A 45 -10.59 2.82 -10.96
C HIS A 45 -10.54 3.11 -9.45
N GLY A 46 -9.63 2.48 -8.72
CA GLY A 46 -9.51 2.67 -7.27
C GLY A 46 -10.59 1.94 -6.45
N LEU A 47 -11.26 0.95 -7.04
CA LEU A 47 -12.28 0.12 -6.38
C LEU A 47 -11.68 -1.23 -5.96
N VAL A 48 -12.33 -1.89 -5.00
CA VAL A 48 -11.95 -3.24 -4.54
C VAL A 48 -13.15 -4.17 -4.62
N TYR A 49 -12.92 -5.42 -4.97
CA TYR A 49 -13.92 -6.47 -4.89
C TYR A 49 -13.88 -7.13 -3.51
N VAL A 50 -15.06 -7.37 -2.93
CA VAL A 50 -15.22 -8.02 -1.63
C VAL A 50 -16.06 -9.27 -1.81
N ASP A 51 -15.50 -10.43 -1.48
CA ASP A 51 -16.19 -11.73 -1.48
C ASP A 51 -16.20 -12.32 -0.07
N ALA A 52 -17.34 -12.91 0.32
CA ALA A 52 -17.48 -13.50 1.63
C ALA A 52 -18.35 -14.76 1.62
N LEU A 53 -17.92 -15.77 2.37
CA LEU A 53 -18.73 -16.90 2.79
C LEU A 53 -18.93 -16.81 4.30
N MET A 54 -20.15 -16.50 4.73
CA MET A 54 -20.50 -16.23 6.12
C MET A 54 -21.50 -17.24 6.65
N ASP A 55 -21.73 -17.21 7.96
CA ASP A 55 -22.92 -17.85 8.52
C ASP A 55 -24.19 -17.23 7.92
N ALA A 56 -25.26 -18.03 7.80
CA ALA A 56 -26.51 -17.55 7.23
C ALA A 56 -27.15 -16.44 8.09
N ALA A 57 -27.06 -16.54 9.41
CA ALA A 57 -27.56 -15.51 10.32
C ALA A 57 -26.74 -14.22 10.17
N ASP A 58 -25.41 -14.32 10.26
CA ASP A 58 -24.51 -13.16 10.11
C ASP A 58 -24.67 -12.48 8.74
N GLY A 59 -24.81 -13.26 7.67
CA GLY A 59 -25.05 -12.74 6.32
C GLY A 59 -26.40 -12.05 6.19
N HIS A 60 -27.44 -12.55 6.86
CA HIS A 60 -28.75 -11.91 6.90
C HIS A 60 -28.68 -10.56 7.62
N ASP A 61 -28.06 -10.53 8.80
CA ASP A 61 -27.91 -9.32 9.62
C ASP A 61 -27.05 -8.26 8.91
N LEU A 62 -25.95 -8.67 8.27
CA LEU A 62 -25.11 -7.80 7.45
C LEU A 62 -25.93 -7.20 6.30
N ASN A 63 -26.69 -8.02 5.57
CA ASN A 63 -27.52 -7.54 4.47
C ASN A 63 -28.60 -6.57 4.96
N GLN A 64 -29.31 -6.87 6.05
CA GLN A 64 -30.31 -5.97 6.63
C GLN A 64 -29.68 -4.63 7.02
N THR A 65 -28.52 -4.66 7.65
CA THR A 65 -27.82 -3.45 8.13
C THR A 65 -27.38 -2.56 6.97
N ILE A 66 -26.76 -3.15 5.94
CA ILE A 66 -26.36 -2.43 4.71
C ILE A 66 -27.59 -1.85 4.01
N THR A 67 -28.65 -2.65 3.87
CA THR A 67 -29.91 -2.22 3.22
C THR A 67 -30.51 -1.02 3.94
N ARG A 68 -30.64 -1.09 5.27
CA ARG A 68 -31.19 -0.01 6.09
C ARG A 68 -30.40 1.29 5.88
N ARG A 69 -29.07 1.23 5.94
CA ARG A 69 -28.22 2.41 5.74
C ARG A 69 -28.28 2.97 4.33
N ALA A 70 -28.31 2.11 3.31
CA ALA A 70 -28.44 2.54 1.92
C ALA A 70 -29.77 3.31 1.69
N HIS A 71 -30.85 2.89 2.35
CA HIS A 71 -32.11 3.63 2.33
C HIS A 71 -32.01 4.98 3.04
N LEU A 72 -31.38 5.03 4.22
CA LEU A 72 -31.14 6.27 4.95
C LEU A 72 -30.32 7.28 4.14
N LEU A 73 -29.25 6.82 3.46
CA LEU A 73 -28.46 7.66 2.57
C LEU A 73 -29.32 8.32 1.47
N GLY A 74 -30.24 7.55 0.88
CA GLY A 74 -31.18 8.12 -0.10
C GLY A 74 -32.14 9.14 0.50
N GLN A 75 -32.63 8.90 1.72
CA GLN A 75 -33.49 9.87 2.43
C GLN A 75 -32.74 11.15 2.80
N LEU A 76 -31.42 11.07 2.97
CA LEU A 76 -30.53 12.20 3.24
C LEU A 76 -30.06 12.92 1.96
N GLY A 77 -30.59 12.54 0.78
CA GLY A 77 -30.32 13.21 -0.50
C GLY A 77 -29.20 12.61 -1.34
N ASP A 78 -28.74 11.38 -1.04
CA ASP A 78 -27.85 10.66 -1.96
C ASP A 78 -28.67 10.05 -3.12
N ASP A 79 -28.62 10.72 -4.27
CA ASP A 79 -29.33 10.33 -5.50
C ASP A 79 -28.66 9.18 -6.27
N SER A 80 -27.58 8.59 -5.73
CA SER A 80 -26.91 7.45 -6.35
C SER A 80 -27.82 6.22 -6.44
N SER A 81 -27.49 5.28 -7.34
CA SER A 81 -28.18 4.00 -7.43
C SER A 81 -28.18 3.24 -6.10
N LEU A 82 -29.14 2.35 -5.90
CA LEU A 82 -29.25 1.57 -4.66
C LEU A 82 -27.96 0.79 -4.38
N ASP A 83 -27.35 0.19 -5.40
CA ASP A 83 -26.11 -0.58 -5.24
C ASP A 83 -24.91 0.30 -4.85
N VAL A 84 -24.81 1.51 -5.41
CA VAL A 84 -23.79 2.49 -4.98
C VAL A 84 -24.01 2.88 -3.52
N ARG A 85 -25.26 3.12 -3.10
CA ARG A 85 -25.57 3.42 -1.69
C ARG A 85 -25.31 2.24 -0.77
N ARG A 86 -25.53 1.01 -1.20
CA ARG A 86 -25.17 -0.22 -0.45
C ARG A 86 -23.66 -0.33 -0.26
N SER A 87 -22.88 -0.06 -1.31
CA SER A 87 -21.42 -0.02 -1.24
C SER A 87 -20.93 1.06 -0.25
N LYS A 88 -21.46 2.29 -0.37
CA LYS A 88 -21.18 3.39 0.58
C LYS A 88 -21.53 3.00 2.02
N ALA A 89 -22.70 2.39 2.24
CA ALA A 89 -23.18 1.93 3.54
C ALA A 89 -22.26 0.88 4.19
N ALA A 90 -21.73 -0.08 3.40
CA ALA A 90 -20.73 -1.03 3.88
C ALA A 90 -19.45 -0.32 4.35
N GLY A 91 -18.99 0.68 3.58
CA GLY A 91 -17.86 1.53 3.97
C GLY A 91 -18.12 2.34 5.24
N GLU A 92 -19.32 2.87 5.44
CA GLU A 92 -19.70 3.59 6.66
C GLU A 92 -19.77 2.69 7.90
N LEU A 93 -20.23 1.45 7.74
CA LEU A 93 -20.23 0.45 8.82
C LEU A 93 -18.80 0.18 9.30
N ALA A 94 -17.89 -0.10 8.35
CA ALA A 94 -16.49 -0.33 8.66
C ALA A 94 -15.83 0.90 9.30
N ARG A 95 -16.11 2.10 8.79
CA ARG A 95 -15.55 3.35 9.35
C ARG A 95 -16.07 3.64 10.75
N GLN A 96 -17.32 3.33 11.07
CA GLN A 96 -17.84 3.57 12.42
C GLN A 96 -17.12 2.71 13.47
N ASP A 97 -16.91 1.43 13.17
CA ASP A 97 -16.12 0.53 14.04
C ASP A 97 -14.68 1.05 14.23
N LEU A 98 -14.05 1.52 13.15
CA LEU A 98 -12.71 2.14 13.20
C LEU A 98 -12.69 3.50 13.93
N SER A 99 -13.77 4.28 13.86
CA SER A 99 -13.86 5.61 14.47
C SER A 99 -14.15 5.56 15.97
N LEU A 100 -14.78 4.49 16.44
CA LEU A 100 -15.17 4.34 17.84
C LEU A 100 -13.99 4.12 18.78
N SER A 101 -12.75 4.08 18.28
CA SER A 101 -11.53 3.95 19.09
C SER A 101 -11.65 2.81 20.12
N LEU A 102 -12.45 1.78 19.81
CA LEU A 102 -12.63 0.66 20.70
C LEU A 102 -11.35 -0.18 20.56
N ASP A 103 -10.44 -0.04 21.53
CA ASP A 103 -9.38 -1.01 21.71
C ASP A 103 -10.08 -2.38 21.83
N LEU A 104 -9.89 -3.28 20.87
CA LEU A 104 -10.31 -4.65 21.06
C LEU A 104 -9.41 -5.24 22.15
N ILE A 105 -9.98 -5.36 23.34
CA ILE A 105 -9.34 -5.97 24.50
C ILE A 105 -9.49 -7.48 24.35
N VAL A 106 -8.40 -8.15 24.06
CA VAL A 106 -8.33 -9.61 24.14
C VAL A 106 -8.01 -9.95 25.59
N SER A 107 -8.99 -10.44 26.34
CA SER A 107 -8.80 -10.93 27.71
C SER A 107 -8.61 -12.44 27.72
N ASP A 108 -7.79 -12.91 28.66
CA ASP A 108 -7.66 -14.33 28.97
C ASP A 108 -8.98 -14.85 29.54
N PRO A 109 -9.59 -15.88 28.95
CA PRO A 109 -10.90 -16.35 29.39
C PRO A 109 -10.90 -17.04 30.78
N ALA A 110 -9.74 -17.42 31.31
CA ALA A 110 -9.61 -18.05 32.63
C ALA A 110 -9.27 -17.06 33.75
N THR A 111 -8.54 -15.98 33.44
CA THR A 111 -8.05 -15.01 34.45
C THR A 111 -8.68 -13.63 34.31
N GLY A 112 -9.31 -13.31 33.17
CA GLY A 112 -9.88 -12.00 32.86
C GLY A 112 -8.84 -10.93 32.52
N GLU A 113 -7.54 -11.26 32.56
CA GLU A 113 -6.44 -10.33 32.36
C GLU A 113 -6.30 -9.97 30.87
N VAL A 114 -5.98 -8.70 30.58
CA VAL A 114 -5.85 -8.22 29.19
C VAL A 114 -4.56 -8.76 28.58
N ILE A 115 -4.68 -9.71 27.66
CA ILE A 115 -3.55 -10.32 26.93
C ILE A 115 -3.07 -9.42 25.79
N ALA A 116 -3.98 -8.74 25.10
CA ALA A 116 -3.63 -7.84 24.00
C ALA A 116 -4.67 -6.73 23.83
N LYS A 117 -4.20 -5.55 23.41
CA LYS A 117 -5.05 -4.49 22.88
C LYS A 117 -4.77 -4.36 21.38
N SER A 118 -5.79 -4.54 20.55
CA SER A 118 -5.69 -4.16 19.14
C SER A 118 -6.17 -2.71 19.01
N PRO A 119 -5.28 -1.74 18.75
CA PRO A 119 -5.69 -0.34 18.63
C PRO A 119 -6.60 -0.19 17.40
N GLY A 120 -7.69 0.57 17.55
CA GLY A 120 -8.54 0.99 16.43
C GLY A 120 -7.68 1.62 15.33
N ARG A 121 -7.79 1.11 14.09
CA ARG A 121 -6.82 1.47 13.05
C ARG A 121 -7.05 2.90 12.56
N ARG A 122 -6.01 3.73 12.70
CA ARG A 122 -5.87 5.01 12.00
C ARG A 122 -5.46 4.73 10.55
N SER A 123 -6.37 4.91 9.59
CA SER A 123 -6.01 4.86 8.16
C SER A 123 -5.27 6.15 7.79
N VAL A 124 -4.01 6.00 7.40
CA VAL A 124 -3.18 7.09 6.86
C VAL A 124 -3.12 6.86 5.35
N LEU A 125 -3.55 7.86 4.56
CA LEU A 125 -3.43 7.85 3.10
C LEU A 125 -2.36 8.87 2.70
N ASN A 126 -1.39 8.45 1.89
CA ASN A 126 -0.35 9.34 1.36
C ASN A 126 -0.75 9.75 -0.06
N LEU A 127 -1.22 10.99 -0.19
CA LEU A 127 -1.75 11.55 -1.43
C LEU A 127 -0.75 12.54 -2.03
N HIS A 128 -0.36 12.29 -3.28
CA HIS A 128 0.43 13.21 -4.09
C HIS A 128 -0.53 13.94 -5.03
N ILE A 129 -0.70 15.24 -4.79
CA ILE A 129 -1.57 16.13 -5.55
C ILE A 129 -0.74 17.34 -6.00
N THR A 130 -1.01 17.86 -7.19
CA THR A 130 -0.40 19.10 -7.67
C THR A 130 -1.32 20.29 -7.34
N ASP A 131 -0.81 21.51 -7.46
CA ASP A 131 -1.61 22.74 -7.37
C ASP A 131 -2.79 22.71 -8.36
N THR A 132 -2.53 22.23 -9.57
CA THR A 132 -3.53 22.00 -10.63
C THR A 132 -4.58 20.95 -10.23
N THR A 133 -4.27 20.00 -9.34
CA THR A 133 -5.25 19.04 -8.81
C THR A 133 -6.25 19.70 -7.88
N LEU A 134 -5.81 20.71 -7.13
CA LEU A 134 -6.64 21.46 -6.20
C LEU A 134 -7.50 22.52 -6.91
N THR A 135 -6.97 23.17 -7.96
CA THR A 135 -7.73 24.14 -8.79
C THR A 135 -8.73 23.45 -9.71
N GLY A 136 -8.64 22.12 -9.87
CA GLY A 136 -9.53 21.31 -10.72
C GLY A 136 -9.11 21.21 -12.18
N GLU A 137 -7.97 21.81 -12.55
CA GLU A 137 -7.40 21.74 -13.91
C GLU A 137 -6.76 20.37 -14.19
N ASN A 138 -6.29 19.67 -13.16
CA ASN A 138 -5.80 18.30 -13.23
C ASN A 138 -6.72 17.38 -12.40
N PRO A 139 -7.56 16.54 -13.01
CA PRO A 139 -8.48 15.71 -12.23
C PRO A 139 -7.80 14.53 -11.53
N VAL A 140 -6.47 14.37 -11.62
CA VAL A 140 -5.75 13.18 -11.15
C VAL A 140 -4.79 13.53 -10.00
N GLY A 141 -4.89 12.78 -8.91
CA GLY A 141 -3.87 12.63 -7.88
C GLY A 141 -3.30 11.20 -7.88
N ARG A 142 -2.27 10.95 -7.07
CA ARG A 142 -1.72 9.60 -6.84
C ARG A 142 -1.82 9.24 -5.37
N CYS A 143 -2.21 8.01 -5.07
CA CYS A 143 -2.27 7.49 -3.71
C CYS A 143 -1.26 6.34 -3.59
N GLU A 144 -0.34 6.41 -2.63
CA GLU A 144 0.70 5.38 -2.47
C GLU A 144 0.09 4.02 -2.11
N GLU A 145 -1.00 4.00 -1.34
CA GLU A 145 -1.67 2.79 -0.89
C GLU A 145 -2.41 2.07 -2.02
N THR A 146 -3.05 2.81 -2.94
CA THR A 146 -3.72 2.22 -4.10
C THR A 146 -2.75 1.97 -5.27
N ARG A 147 -1.55 2.57 -5.25
CA ARG A 147 -0.54 2.53 -6.32
C ARG A 147 -1.06 2.92 -7.71
N GLY A 148 -2.22 3.57 -7.76
CA GLY A 148 -2.93 3.94 -8.98
C GLY A 148 -3.33 5.42 -8.99
N PRO A 149 -3.72 5.96 -10.16
CA PRO A 149 -4.30 7.28 -10.23
C PRO A 149 -5.62 7.32 -9.44
N VAL A 150 -5.84 8.39 -8.69
CA VAL A 150 -7.06 8.64 -7.93
C VAL A 150 -7.65 9.96 -8.39
N LEU A 151 -8.95 10.02 -8.62
CA LEU A 151 -9.58 11.26 -9.08
C LEU A 151 -9.64 12.31 -7.96
N ALA A 152 -9.47 13.58 -8.31
CA ALA A 152 -9.56 14.71 -7.37
C ALA A 152 -10.93 14.77 -6.66
N GLY A 153 -12.00 14.36 -7.35
CA GLY A 153 -13.33 14.20 -6.74
C GLY A 153 -13.36 13.13 -5.64
N GLN A 154 -12.76 11.97 -5.90
CA GLN A 154 -12.65 10.86 -4.96
C GLN A 154 -11.78 11.23 -3.75
N ILE A 155 -10.68 11.98 -3.96
CA ILE A 155 -9.86 12.54 -2.88
C ILE A 155 -10.70 13.50 -2.03
N ARG A 156 -11.48 14.41 -2.64
CA ARG A 156 -12.36 15.33 -1.91
C ARG A 156 -13.41 14.59 -1.08
N GLU A 157 -14.01 13.53 -1.62
CA GLU A 157 -14.93 12.68 -0.87
C GLU A 157 -14.27 12.06 0.37
N TRP A 158 -13.06 11.50 0.22
CA TRP A 158 -12.31 10.93 1.35
C TRP A 158 -11.96 11.97 2.42
N LEU A 159 -11.55 13.17 2.00
CA LEU A 159 -11.19 14.27 2.90
C LEU A 159 -12.40 14.87 3.61
N SER A 160 -13.58 14.86 2.98
CA SER A 160 -14.83 15.41 3.52
C SER A 160 -15.49 14.52 4.58
N LEU A 161 -14.94 13.34 4.86
CA LEU A 161 -15.47 12.43 5.88
C LEU A 161 -15.22 12.99 7.29
N PRO A 162 -16.25 13.05 8.17
CA PRO A 162 -16.09 13.48 9.56
C PRO A 162 -15.05 12.63 10.30
N GLY A 163 -14.13 13.26 11.04
CA GLY A 163 -13.06 12.59 11.78
C GLY A 163 -11.74 12.42 10.98
N SER A 164 -11.67 12.93 9.75
CA SER A 164 -10.42 12.98 8.99
C SER A 164 -9.43 13.98 9.61
N THR A 165 -8.20 13.54 9.89
CA THR A 165 -7.09 14.43 10.25
C THR A 165 -6.21 14.61 9.04
N ILE A 166 -6.16 15.82 8.49
CA ILE A 166 -5.38 16.13 7.29
C ILE A 166 -4.03 16.72 7.70
N ILE A 167 -2.94 16.05 7.32
CA ILE A 167 -1.58 16.59 7.47
C ILE A 167 -1.08 16.92 6.07
N VAL A 168 -1.11 18.20 5.71
CA VAL A 168 -0.54 18.67 4.44
C VAL A 168 0.97 18.80 4.62
N ARG A 169 1.72 18.03 3.83
CA ARG A 169 3.17 18.18 3.73
C ARG A 169 3.49 18.94 2.44
N PRO A 170 4.40 19.93 2.47
CA PRO A 170 4.83 20.59 1.25
C PRO A 170 5.46 19.57 0.30
N VAL A 171 5.28 19.79 -1.01
CA VAL A 171 5.91 18.99 -2.05
C VAL A 171 7.42 18.95 -1.79
N ILE A 172 7.98 17.75 -1.68
CA ILE A 172 9.42 17.57 -1.55
C ILE A 172 10.01 17.87 -2.93
N ASP A 173 10.61 19.04 -3.09
CA ASP A 173 11.38 19.36 -4.30
C ASP A 173 12.51 18.34 -4.42
N VAL A 174 12.40 17.36 -5.32
CA VAL A 174 13.40 16.28 -5.45
C VAL A 174 14.76 16.81 -5.93
N ALA A 175 14.78 18.00 -6.55
CA ALA A 175 15.99 18.63 -7.08
C ALA A 175 16.79 19.41 -6.01
N ASP A 176 16.19 19.77 -4.88
CA ASP A 176 16.92 20.52 -3.84
C ASP A 176 18.05 19.66 -3.23
N CYS A 177 19.25 20.24 -3.30
CA CYS A 177 20.51 19.61 -2.95
C CYS A 177 21.21 20.36 -1.82
N THR A 178 20.46 20.95 -0.89
CA THR A 178 21.03 21.62 0.28
C THR A 178 21.83 20.62 1.13
N PRO A 179 23.14 20.80 1.31
CA PRO A 179 23.97 19.89 2.09
C PRO A 179 23.77 20.11 3.59
N VAL A 180 24.12 19.10 4.38
CA VAL A 180 24.29 19.22 5.84
C VAL A 180 25.71 18.86 6.25
N ASP A 181 26.19 19.52 7.29
CA ASP A 181 27.52 19.29 7.87
C ASP A 181 27.43 18.21 8.96
N SER A 182 27.03 17.01 8.56
CA SER A 182 26.95 15.83 9.42
C SER A 182 27.12 14.56 8.58
N TYR A 183 27.79 13.56 9.14
CA TYR A 183 27.89 12.23 8.52
C TYR A 183 26.52 11.52 8.49
N GLU A 184 25.72 11.70 9.54
CA GLU A 184 24.42 11.06 9.65
C GLU A 184 23.43 11.67 8.64
N ILE A 185 22.82 10.82 7.83
CA ILE A 185 21.91 11.23 6.76
C ILE A 185 20.54 11.54 7.36
N PRO A 186 20.07 12.81 7.33
CA PRO A 186 18.76 13.17 7.85
C PRO A 186 17.62 12.54 7.05
N ASP A 187 16.48 12.30 7.70
CA ASP A 187 15.29 11.70 7.07
C ASP A 187 14.82 12.47 5.84
N ARG A 188 14.92 13.81 5.84
CA ARG A 188 14.56 14.63 4.67
C ARG A 188 15.38 14.30 3.42
N HIS A 189 16.69 14.01 3.58
CA HIS A 189 17.55 13.62 2.46
C HIS A 189 17.29 12.17 2.06
N ARG A 190 17.02 11.31 3.04
CA ARG A 190 16.65 9.92 2.79
C ARG A 190 15.39 9.82 1.95
N ILE A 191 14.32 10.49 2.37
CA ILE A 191 13.04 10.51 1.63
C ILE A 191 13.24 11.07 0.22
N ARG A 192 13.98 12.18 0.09
CA ARG A 192 14.26 12.79 -1.23
C ARG A 192 14.97 11.83 -2.18
N VAL A 193 16.01 11.15 -1.72
CA VAL A 193 16.75 10.17 -2.54
C VAL A 193 15.86 8.98 -2.91
N GLN A 194 15.04 8.49 -1.97
CA GLN A 194 14.11 7.38 -2.23
C GLN A 194 13.05 7.74 -3.27
N LEU A 195 12.53 8.98 -3.22
CA LEU A 195 11.58 9.49 -4.20
C LEU A 195 12.23 9.74 -5.57
N ARG A 196 13.51 10.13 -5.62
CA ARG A 196 14.26 10.32 -6.88
C ARG A 196 14.52 9.01 -7.60
N ASP A 197 15.02 8.01 -6.86
CA ASP A 197 15.71 6.87 -7.44
C ASP A 197 14.86 5.59 -7.47
N HIS A 198 13.79 5.53 -6.67
CA HIS A 198 12.77 4.47 -6.53
C HIS A 198 13.29 3.06 -6.17
N THR A 199 14.40 2.61 -6.75
CA THR A 199 15.05 1.32 -6.53
C THR A 199 16.56 1.48 -6.30
N CYS A 200 17.20 0.40 -5.91
CA CYS A 200 18.66 0.26 -5.84
C CYS A 200 19.29 0.62 -7.19
N ARG A 201 20.31 1.47 -7.17
CA ARG A 201 20.94 2.04 -8.37
C ARG A 201 22.09 1.22 -8.95
N PHE A 202 22.17 -0.04 -8.57
CA PHE A 202 23.04 -1.03 -9.20
C PHE A 202 22.38 -1.57 -10.47
N PRO A 203 23.15 -1.91 -11.53
CA PRO A 203 22.61 -2.43 -12.79
C PRO A 203 21.52 -3.49 -12.60
N SER A 204 20.36 -3.25 -13.22
CA SER A 204 19.19 -4.15 -13.24
C SER A 204 18.59 -4.53 -11.89
N CYS A 205 18.93 -3.84 -10.79
CA CYS A 205 18.39 -4.16 -9.47
C CYS A 205 17.00 -3.52 -9.25
N THR A 206 16.04 -4.32 -8.80
CA THR A 206 14.65 -3.89 -8.53
C THR A 206 14.33 -3.74 -7.05
N THR A 207 15.33 -3.89 -6.15
CA THR A 207 15.11 -3.71 -4.71
C THR A 207 14.64 -2.28 -4.43
N PRO A 208 13.52 -2.05 -3.72
CA PRO A 208 13.04 -0.70 -3.41
C PRO A 208 14.09 0.15 -2.68
N ALA A 209 14.20 1.44 -3.02
CA ALA A 209 15.13 2.37 -2.38
C ALA A 209 14.86 2.53 -0.87
N THR A 210 13.62 2.29 -0.44
CA THR A 210 13.22 2.25 0.98
C THR A 210 13.90 1.14 1.78
N ARG A 211 14.43 0.11 1.11
CA ARG A 211 15.18 -1.01 1.70
C ARG A 211 16.69 -0.92 1.42
N CYS A 212 17.17 0.23 0.94
CA CYS A 212 18.57 0.44 0.57
C CYS A 212 19.31 1.26 1.63
N ASP A 213 20.61 0.98 1.74
CA ASP A 213 21.56 1.86 2.40
C ASP A 213 21.83 3.05 1.45
N LEU A 214 22.09 4.23 2.00
CA LEU A 214 22.45 5.40 1.21
C LEU A 214 23.97 5.58 1.24
N ASP A 215 24.61 5.30 0.11
CA ASP A 215 26.05 5.41 -0.09
C ASP A 215 26.40 6.84 -0.47
N HIS A 216 27.43 7.40 0.17
CA HIS A 216 28.04 8.65 -0.30
C HIS A 216 28.94 8.34 -1.51
N ALA A 217 28.60 8.89 -2.67
CA ALA A 217 29.34 8.69 -3.91
C ALA A 217 30.77 9.22 -3.80
N ILE A 218 30.91 10.45 -3.32
CA ILE A 218 32.15 10.96 -2.74
C ILE A 218 32.08 10.65 -1.26
N GLU A 219 32.95 9.78 -0.78
CA GLU A 219 33.00 9.37 0.62
C GLU A 219 33.07 10.59 1.55
N HIS A 220 32.29 10.57 2.62
CA HIS A 220 32.29 11.65 3.61
C HIS A 220 33.67 11.86 4.26
N SER A 221 34.44 10.78 4.46
CA SER A 221 35.84 10.83 4.94
C SER A 221 36.80 11.56 3.99
N ARG A 222 36.42 11.71 2.71
CA ARG A 222 37.17 12.44 1.68
C ARG A 222 36.59 13.84 1.42
N GLY A 223 35.75 14.34 2.33
CA GLY A 223 35.12 15.66 2.19
C GLY A 223 33.86 15.66 1.33
N GLY A 224 33.29 14.50 1.02
CA GLY A 224 32.00 14.42 0.32
C GLY A 224 30.85 14.93 1.20
N PRO A 225 30.03 15.88 0.72
CA PRO A 225 28.95 16.43 1.54
C PRO A 225 27.85 15.40 1.74
N THR A 226 27.18 15.44 2.90
CA THR A 226 25.88 14.77 3.06
C THR A 226 24.81 15.61 2.37
N CYS A 227 24.61 15.30 1.08
CA CYS A 227 23.72 16.00 0.16
C CYS A 227 22.93 14.95 -0.65
N PRO A 228 21.63 15.17 -0.94
CA PRO A 228 20.88 14.31 -1.87
C PRO A 228 21.62 14.06 -3.20
N CYS A 229 22.33 15.07 -3.72
CA CYS A 229 23.17 14.99 -4.91
C CYS A 229 24.32 13.98 -4.83
N ASN A 230 24.85 13.73 -3.63
CA ASN A 230 25.98 12.85 -3.36
C ASN A 230 25.55 11.49 -2.79
N LEU A 231 24.25 11.28 -2.57
CA LEU A 231 23.71 10.06 -1.97
C LEU A 231 23.09 9.14 -3.02
N VAL A 232 23.45 7.86 -2.95
CA VAL A 232 23.04 6.83 -3.91
C VAL A 232 22.44 5.63 -3.16
N PRO A 233 21.20 5.22 -3.44
CA PRO A 233 20.59 4.08 -2.78
C PRO A 233 21.15 2.77 -3.34
N LEU A 234 21.79 1.99 -2.47
CA LEU A 234 22.29 0.66 -2.78
C LEU A 234 21.78 -0.35 -1.75
N CYS A 235 21.20 -1.46 -2.21
CA CYS A 235 20.84 -2.53 -1.30
C CYS A 235 22.11 -3.12 -0.66
N ARG A 236 21.98 -3.73 0.51
CA ARG A 236 23.14 -4.24 1.29
C ARG A 236 24.10 -5.11 0.46
N ARG A 237 23.55 -5.93 -0.45
CA ARG A 237 24.33 -6.78 -1.37
C ARG A 237 25.20 -5.94 -2.31
N HIS A 238 24.63 -4.93 -2.96
CA HIS A 238 25.34 -4.12 -3.95
C HIS A 238 26.23 -3.06 -3.32
N HIS A 239 25.86 -2.55 -2.13
CA HIS A 239 26.76 -1.73 -1.33
C HIS A 239 28.06 -2.49 -1.02
N ARG A 240 27.97 -3.77 -0.64
CA ARG A 240 29.14 -4.64 -0.44
C ARG A 240 29.90 -4.91 -1.73
N ALA A 241 29.21 -5.11 -2.86
CA ALA A 241 29.86 -5.31 -4.15
C ALA A 241 30.73 -4.10 -4.56
N LYS A 242 30.29 -2.87 -4.26
CA LYS A 242 31.07 -1.64 -4.44
C LYS A 242 32.19 -1.49 -3.41
N THR A 243 31.91 -1.79 -2.14
CA THR A 243 32.86 -1.55 -1.04
C THR A 243 34.03 -2.55 -1.03
N HIS A 244 33.73 -3.83 -1.33
CA HIS A 244 34.69 -4.93 -1.20
C HIS A 244 35.00 -5.63 -2.53
N GLY A 245 34.20 -5.36 -3.57
CA GLY A 245 34.48 -5.84 -4.92
C GLY A 245 35.18 -4.77 -5.76
N ALA A 246 35.49 -5.10 -7.01
CA ALA A 246 36.04 -4.18 -7.99
C ALA A 246 34.95 -3.46 -8.81
N TRP A 247 33.74 -3.31 -8.26
CA TRP A 247 32.69 -2.51 -8.86
C TRP A 247 32.86 -1.05 -8.43
N SER A 248 32.79 -0.14 -9.39
CA SER A 248 32.81 1.30 -9.13
C SER A 248 31.71 2.01 -9.93
N TYR A 249 31.36 3.23 -9.53
CA TYR A 249 30.48 4.07 -10.33
C TYR A 249 30.91 5.52 -10.30
N ARG A 250 30.47 6.26 -11.32
CA ARG A 250 30.52 7.73 -11.37
C ARG A 250 29.10 8.27 -11.36
N VAL A 251 28.85 9.29 -10.55
CA VAL A 251 27.60 10.06 -10.62
C VAL A 251 27.73 11.01 -11.79
N LEU A 252 26.86 10.88 -12.79
CA LEU A 252 26.83 11.79 -13.94
C LEU A 252 26.04 13.04 -13.59
N ARG A 253 24.89 12.81 -12.97
CA ARG A 253 23.99 13.76 -12.33
C ARG A 253 23.11 13.00 -11.34
N PRO A 254 22.43 13.67 -10.38
CA PRO A 254 21.54 12.99 -9.44
C PRO A 254 20.56 12.02 -10.16
N GLY A 255 20.60 10.74 -9.77
CA GLY A 255 19.77 9.69 -10.38
C GLY A 255 20.33 9.04 -11.66
N HIS A 256 21.46 9.50 -12.19
CA HIS A 256 22.13 8.91 -13.35
C HIS A 256 23.54 8.46 -12.97
N TYR A 257 23.80 7.17 -13.09
CA TYR A 257 25.03 6.55 -12.61
C TYR A 257 25.65 5.73 -13.72
N LEU A 258 26.94 5.94 -13.98
CA LEU A 258 27.72 5.06 -14.85
C LEU A 258 28.49 4.09 -13.97
N TRP A 259 28.08 2.82 -13.98
CA TRP A 259 28.78 1.73 -13.30
C TRP A 259 29.83 1.11 -14.20
N THR A 260 30.96 0.75 -13.61
CA THR A 260 32.01 -0.05 -14.21
C THR A 260 32.12 -1.36 -13.44
N SER A 261 32.01 -2.48 -14.16
CA SER A 261 32.19 -3.81 -13.58
C SER A 261 33.67 -4.18 -13.47
N PRO A 262 34.00 -5.23 -12.69
CA PRO A 262 35.38 -5.74 -12.56
C PRO A 262 36.05 -6.13 -13.89
N ASN A 263 35.27 -6.49 -14.91
CA ASN A 263 35.78 -6.83 -16.25
C ASN A 263 35.74 -5.65 -17.23
N GLY A 264 35.50 -4.43 -16.76
CA GLY A 264 35.53 -3.20 -17.57
C GLY A 264 34.28 -2.91 -18.39
N ALA A 265 33.18 -3.65 -18.20
CA ALA A 265 31.92 -3.35 -18.86
C ALA A 265 31.24 -2.14 -18.18
N HIS A 266 30.61 -1.29 -19.00
CA HIS A 266 29.96 -0.07 -18.54
C HIS A 266 28.44 -0.19 -18.59
N PHE A 267 27.78 0.29 -17.54
CA PHE A 267 26.33 0.26 -17.40
C PHE A 267 25.83 1.64 -17.02
N LEU A 268 24.99 2.24 -17.85
CA LEU A 268 24.28 3.46 -17.53
C LEU A 268 22.98 3.11 -16.81
N VAL A 269 22.86 3.52 -15.55
CA VAL A 269 21.68 3.26 -14.73
C VAL A 269 20.94 4.58 -14.54
N THR A 270 19.72 4.67 -15.09
CA THR A 270 18.80 5.83 -15.04
C THR A 270 17.45 5.45 -14.44
N PRO A 271 16.57 6.39 -14.06
CA PRO A 271 15.22 6.03 -13.60
C PRO A 271 14.41 5.24 -14.64
N ALA A 272 14.77 5.34 -15.93
CA ALA A 272 14.15 4.61 -17.01
C ALA A 272 14.64 3.15 -17.15
N GLY A 273 15.79 2.80 -16.56
CA GLY A 273 16.34 1.45 -16.65
C GLY A 273 17.87 1.39 -16.62
N THR A 274 18.41 0.27 -17.10
CA THR A 274 19.85 0.01 -17.21
C THR A 274 20.19 -0.28 -18.66
N ASP A 275 21.13 0.48 -19.21
CA ASP A 275 21.67 0.31 -20.55
C ASP A 275 23.14 -0.10 -20.48
N VAL A 276 23.55 -1.03 -21.36
CA VAL A 276 24.97 -1.39 -21.52
C VAL A 276 25.59 -0.41 -22.50
N ILE A 277 26.70 0.21 -22.11
CA ILE A 277 27.39 1.25 -22.88
C ILE A 277 28.76 0.73 -23.30
N ASP A 278 29.16 1.03 -24.55
CA ASP A 278 30.55 0.81 -24.97
C ASP A 278 31.46 1.75 -24.16
N PRO A 279 32.57 1.27 -23.57
CA PRO A 279 33.51 2.12 -22.88
C PRO A 279 33.94 3.37 -23.67
N ALA A 280 34.03 3.29 -25.00
CA ALA A 280 34.37 4.42 -25.87
C ALA A 280 33.31 5.55 -25.87
N ASP A 281 32.04 5.21 -25.62
CA ASP A 281 30.88 6.12 -25.64
C ASP A 281 30.45 6.55 -24.23
N SER A 282 31.33 6.37 -23.24
CA SER A 282 31.01 6.66 -21.84
C SER A 282 30.72 8.14 -21.61
N PRO A 283 29.55 8.50 -21.09
CA PRO A 283 29.26 9.90 -20.78
C PRO A 283 30.20 10.44 -19.70
N GLU A 284 30.57 11.71 -19.84
CA GLU A 284 31.24 12.47 -18.79
C GLU A 284 30.21 13.00 -17.78
N PRO A 285 30.63 13.28 -16.53
CA PRO A 285 29.76 13.94 -15.57
C PRO A 285 29.33 15.31 -16.09
N ASP A 286 28.10 15.72 -15.80
CA ASP A 286 27.67 17.09 -16.06
C ASP A 286 28.59 18.04 -15.26
N ARG A 287 29.07 19.11 -15.90
CA ARG A 287 29.80 20.16 -15.18
C ARG A 287 28.83 20.84 -14.20
N PRO A 288 29.29 21.19 -12.99
CA PRO A 288 28.46 21.83 -11.97
C PRO A 288 27.91 23.18 -12.45
#